data_AF-V5A0N1-F1
#
_entry.id   AF-V5A0N1-F1
#
_cell.length_a   1.000
_cell.length_b   1.000
_cell.length_c   1.000
_cell.angle_alpha   90.00
_cell.angle_beta   90.00
_cell.angle_gamma   90.00
#
_symmetry.space_group_name_H-M   'P 1'
#
loop_
_entity.id
_entity.type
_entity.pdbx_description
1 polymer ?
#
loop_
_entity_poly.entity_id
_entity_poly.type
_entity_poly.pdbx_seq_one_letter_code
_entity_poly.pdbx_strand_id
1 'polypeptide(L)'
;MSGDHINADRRSRTPAQNAQLALLLEVSGTPKPGNVDRHRDLDDLRFEHFMAGAIGAAEGLQHAAAGDPVGEAFETAVAGMATQQGGNTQFGCLLLLVPLVRAASTDALSPEGVSQVVESTTIDDAVAFYRAFEHVEVAVGDPPPDADELDVRRGSEAAAALRERELTLYDIMELSADPPDGIADGNAREWVTGFERAFDAADALLGAEGPILDRTARTFLDLLAGQPDTLVAVEHGVDTARTVSDRAVEVTSEVDATGDLSPAESLAEEFVAAGYNPGTTADCTAAALFIALERGLSV
;
A
#
# COMPACT_ATOMS: atom_id res chain seq x y z
N MET A 1 46.61 -15.81 -21.12
CA MET A 1 45.95 -14.49 -21.10
C MET A 1 44.50 -14.77 -21.49
N SER A 2 43.55 -15.19 -20.65
CA SER A 2 43.10 -14.74 -19.32
C SER A 2 42.90 -13.23 -19.23
N GLY A 3 41.64 -12.85 -18.97
CA GLY A 3 41.09 -11.49 -18.86
C GLY A 3 40.03 -11.24 -19.95
N ASP A 4 38.72 -11.15 -19.70
CA ASP A 4 37.96 -11.13 -18.45
C ASP A 4 36.55 -11.67 -18.72
N HIS A 5 36.18 -12.73 -18.01
CA HIS A 5 34.80 -13.07 -17.72
C HIS A 5 34.38 -12.25 -16.49
N ILE A 6 33.89 -11.03 -16.71
CA ILE A 6 33.26 -10.16 -15.71
C ILE A 6 32.13 -9.46 -16.49
N ASN A 7 30.83 -9.64 -16.24
CA ASN A 7 30.13 -9.80 -14.98
C ASN A 7 29.20 -11.01 -14.98
N ALA A 8 29.40 -11.87 -14.00
CA ALA A 8 28.33 -12.63 -13.38
C ALA A 8 27.18 -11.68 -12.99
N ASP A 9 25.94 -12.08 -13.25
CA ASP A 9 24.87 -12.02 -12.26
C ASP A 9 24.97 -10.79 -11.32
N ARG A 10 24.60 -9.60 -11.82
CA ARG A 10 24.27 -8.47 -10.93
C ARG A 10 23.11 -9.01 -10.11
N ARG A 11 23.38 -9.58 -8.94
CA ARG A 11 22.37 -10.13 -8.03
C ARG A 11 21.26 -9.10 -7.95
N SER A 12 20.16 -9.35 -8.65
CA SER A 12 18.98 -8.54 -8.55
C SER A 12 18.49 -8.69 -7.12
N ARG A 13 17.99 -7.60 -6.54
CA ARG A 13 17.25 -7.70 -5.28
C ARG A 13 16.15 -8.75 -5.47
N THR A 14 15.93 -9.59 -4.46
CA THR A 14 14.77 -10.51 -4.49
C THR A 14 13.47 -9.70 -4.47
N PRO A 15 12.32 -10.30 -4.87
CA PRO A 15 11.03 -9.62 -4.73
C PRO A 15 10.77 -9.09 -3.31
N ALA A 16 11.09 -9.86 -2.28
CA ALA A 16 10.99 -9.40 -0.89
C ALA A 16 11.87 -8.17 -0.59
N GLN A 17 13.10 -8.12 -1.13
CA GLN A 17 14.00 -6.97 -0.97
C GLN A 17 13.54 -5.74 -1.76
N ASN A 18 12.95 -5.92 -2.94
CA ASN A 18 12.35 -4.84 -3.71
C ASN A 18 11.08 -4.31 -3.03
N ALA A 19 10.26 -5.17 -2.41
CA ALA A 19 9.11 -4.73 -1.63
C ALA A 19 9.52 -3.94 -0.38
N GLN A 20 10.52 -4.41 0.36
CA GLN A 20 11.08 -3.65 1.47
C GLN A 20 11.65 -2.29 1.01
N LEU A 21 12.32 -2.25 -0.15
CA LEU A 21 12.79 -0.98 -0.70
C LEU A 21 11.63 -0.08 -1.14
N ALA A 22 10.55 -0.62 -1.69
CA ALA A 22 9.36 0.14 -2.05
C ALA A 22 8.75 0.82 -0.82
N LEU A 23 8.64 0.11 0.31
CA LEU A 23 8.21 0.67 1.61
C LEU A 23 9.10 1.85 2.05
N LEU A 24 10.42 1.73 1.88
CA LEU A 24 11.37 2.79 2.26
C LEU A 24 11.32 3.98 1.30
N LEU A 25 11.16 3.74 0.00
CA LEU A 25 11.05 4.78 -1.02
C LEU A 25 9.74 5.55 -0.91
N GLU A 26 8.63 4.87 -0.59
CA GLU A 26 7.33 5.49 -0.40
C GLU A 26 7.40 6.56 0.70
N VAL A 27 7.83 6.20 1.91
CA VAL A 27 7.95 7.18 3.01
C VAL A 27 9.03 8.25 2.72
N SER A 28 10.05 7.92 1.94
CA SER A 28 11.12 8.85 1.57
C SER A 28 10.74 9.83 0.45
N GLY A 29 9.68 9.54 -0.31
CA GLY A 29 9.12 10.43 -1.32
C GLY A 29 8.67 11.73 -0.67
N THR A 30 9.02 12.87 -1.24
CA THR A 30 8.73 14.16 -0.60
C THR A 30 8.56 15.24 -1.66
N PRO A 31 7.50 16.08 -1.57
CA PRO A 31 6.44 16.08 -0.54
C PRO A 31 5.41 14.95 -0.72
N LYS A 32 4.81 14.46 0.37
CA LYS A 32 3.58 13.63 0.34
C LYS A 32 2.46 14.32 1.13
N PRO A 33 1.54 15.03 0.46
CA PRO A 33 0.56 15.84 1.18
C PRO A 33 -0.24 15.09 2.24
N GLY A 34 -0.15 15.56 3.49
CA GLY A 34 -0.92 15.04 4.62
C GLY A 34 -0.36 13.78 5.29
N ASN A 35 0.57 13.08 4.65
CA ASN A 35 1.15 11.84 5.15
C ASN A 35 2.56 12.11 5.74
N VAL A 36 3.09 11.15 6.48
CA VAL A 36 4.48 11.19 6.96
C VAL A 36 5.44 11.13 5.78
N ASP A 37 6.40 12.05 5.75
CA ASP A 37 7.50 12.09 4.80
C ASP A 37 8.80 12.52 5.49
N ARG A 38 9.87 12.81 4.74
CA ARG A 38 11.16 13.21 5.33
C ARG A 38 11.13 14.56 6.07
N HIS A 39 10.17 15.43 5.73
CA HIS A 39 10.04 16.78 6.25
C HIS A 39 8.97 16.85 7.35
N ARG A 40 8.04 15.88 7.39
CA ARG A 40 6.82 15.93 8.20
C ARG A 40 6.60 14.62 8.94
N ASP A 41 6.54 14.74 10.26
CA ASP A 41 5.97 13.74 11.15
C ASP A 41 4.50 14.08 11.45
N LEU A 42 3.73 13.08 11.87
CA LEU A 42 2.43 13.25 12.53
C LEU A 42 2.61 13.02 14.05
N ASP A 43 1.58 13.32 14.86
CA ASP A 43 1.66 13.37 16.33
C ASP A 43 2.43 12.19 16.95
N ASP A 44 1.89 10.98 16.83
CA ASP A 44 2.48 9.75 17.37
C ASP A 44 3.16 8.88 16.28
N LEU A 45 3.20 9.36 15.04
CA LEU A 45 3.64 8.60 13.88
C LEU A 45 4.72 9.37 13.12
N ARG A 46 5.94 8.84 13.09
CA ARG A 46 7.15 9.56 12.63
C ARG A 46 7.89 8.81 11.54
N PHE A 47 8.73 9.52 10.79
CA PHE A 47 9.52 8.94 9.71
C PHE A 47 10.34 7.71 10.14
N GLU A 48 10.97 7.74 11.32
CA GLU A 48 11.74 6.60 11.83
C GLU A 48 10.89 5.36 12.17
N HIS A 49 9.61 5.54 12.47
CA HIS A 49 8.67 4.45 12.72
C HIS A 49 8.44 3.65 11.42
N PHE A 50 8.28 4.33 10.28
CA PHE A 50 8.18 3.68 8.97
C PHE A 50 9.46 2.97 8.57
N MET A 51 10.63 3.58 8.81
CA MET A 51 11.91 2.91 8.54
C MET A 51 12.06 1.62 9.35
N ALA A 52 11.74 1.66 10.65
CA ALA A 52 11.76 0.48 11.51
C ALA A 52 10.71 -0.55 11.08
N GLY A 53 9.50 -0.11 10.73
CA GLY A 53 8.39 -0.94 10.25
C GLY A 53 8.74 -1.70 8.97
N ALA A 54 9.35 -1.02 7.99
CA ALA A 54 9.82 -1.64 6.75
C ALA A 54 10.89 -2.72 7.00
N ILE A 55 11.78 -2.52 7.98
CA ILE A 55 12.74 -3.54 8.41
C ILE A 55 12.03 -4.71 9.09
N GLY A 56 11.07 -4.42 9.98
CA GLY A 56 10.28 -5.42 10.69
C GLY A 56 9.46 -6.32 9.77
N ALA A 57 8.90 -5.77 8.69
CA ALA A 57 8.10 -6.51 7.72
C ALA A 57 8.88 -7.53 6.86
N ALA A 58 10.22 -7.54 6.94
CA ALA A 58 11.08 -8.33 6.07
C ALA A 58 10.76 -9.84 6.08
N GLU A 59 10.44 -10.40 7.25
CA GLU A 59 10.18 -11.83 7.41
C GLU A 59 8.91 -12.26 6.66
N GLY A 60 7.81 -11.53 6.84
CA GLY A 60 6.57 -11.83 6.11
C GLY A 60 6.69 -11.62 4.60
N LEU A 61 7.45 -10.59 4.16
CA LEU A 61 7.76 -10.42 2.73
C LEU A 61 8.61 -11.58 2.18
N GLN A 62 9.50 -12.16 2.98
CA GLN A 62 10.26 -13.35 2.59
C GLN A 62 9.36 -14.60 2.51
N HIS A 63 8.40 -14.76 3.42
CA HIS A 63 7.40 -15.83 3.36
C HIS A 63 6.56 -15.75 2.08
N ALA A 64 6.09 -14.54 1.72
CA ALA A 64 5.39 -14.31 0.46
C ALA A 64 6.23 -14.72 -0.75
N ALA A 65 7.52 -14.37 -0.75
CA ALA A 65 8.45 -14.72 -1.83
C ALA A 65 8.81 -16.22 -1.87
N ALA A 66 8.82 -16.89 -0.72
CA ALA A 66 9.01 -18.34 -0.62
C ALA A 66 7.79 -19.14 -1.06
N GLY A 67 6.62 -18.48 -1.07
CA GLY A 67 5.37 -19.01 -1.56
C GLY A 67 4.44 -19.57 -0.51
N ASP A 68 4.61 -19.12 0.71
CA ASP A 68 3.70 -19.39 1.82
C ASP A 68 2.32 -18.74 1.57
N PRO A 69 1.26 -19.15 2.31
CA PRO A 69 -0.06 -18.56 2.18
C PRO A 69 -0.04 -17.04 2.35
N VAL A 70 -0.81 -16.34 1.53
CA VAL A 70 -0.84 -14.86 1.45
C VAL A 70 -1.21 -14.26 2.80
N GLY A 71 -2.23 -14.79 3.48
CA GLY A 71 -2.67 -14.28 4.77
C GLY A 71 -1.64 -14.49 5.88
N GLU A 72 -0.94 -15.63 5.90
CA GLU A 72 0.12 -15.93 6.88
C GLU A 72 1.34 -15.03 6.68
N ALA A 73 1.76 -14.86 5.42
CA ALA A 73 2.83 -13.93 5.06
C ALA A 73 2.48 -12.47 5.43
N PHE A 74 1.23 -12.07 5.19
CA PHE A 74 0.72 -10.75 5.57
C PHE A 74 0.70 -10.54 7.08
N GLU A 75 0.12 -11.46 7.86
CA GLU A 75 0.10 -11.38 9.32
C GLU A 75 1.52 -11.29 9.89
N THR A 76 2.44 -12.13 9.39
CA THR A 76 3.86 -12.11 9.80
C THR A 76 4.51 -10.76 9.49
N ALA A 77 4.24 -10.17 8.32
CA ALA A 77 4.77 -8.87 7.95
C ALA A 77 4.24 -7.75 8.85
N VAL A 78 2.93 -7.77 9.15
CA VAL A 78 2.28 -6.79 10.03
C VAL A 78 2.78 -6.92 11.46
N ALA A 79 2.89 -8.15 11.99
CA ALA A 79 3.43 -8.40 13.33
C ALA A 79 4.87 -7.88 13.47
N GLY A 80 5.72 -8.11 12.47
CA GLY A 80 7.08 -7.60 12.42
C GLY A 80 7.14 -6.07 12.33
N MET A 81 6.32 -5.48 11.45
CA MET A 81 6.16 -4.02 11.31
C MET A 81 5.75 -3.37 12.63
N ALA A 82 4.88 -4.00 13.41
CA ALA A 82 4.34 -3.49 14.67
C ALA A 82 5.32 -3.50 15.86
N THR A 83 6.54 -4.00 15.70
CA THR A 83 7.54 -4.07 16.80
C THR A 83 8.10 -2.71 17.24
N GLN A 84 7.86 -1.67 16.44
CA GLN A 84 8.20 -0.28 16.71
C GLN A 84 7.07 0.43 17.53
N GLN A 85 7.25 1.70 17.94
CA GLN A 85 6.37 2.35 18.94
C GLN A 85 5.25 3.24 18.37
N GLY A 86 5.21 3.50 17.07
CA GLY A 86 4.23 4.33 16.37
C GLY A 86 2.99 3.61 15.86
N GLY A 87 2.76 2.35 16.23
CA GLY A 87 1.58 1.59 15.81
C GLY A 87 1.58 1.22 14.32
N ASN A 88 0.51 1.58 13.60
CA ASN A 88 0.34 1.29 12.18
C ASN A 88 1.13 2.26 11.31
N THR A 89 2.20 1.78 10.67
CA THR A 89 2.94 2.55 9.68
C THR A 89 2.51 2.22 8.25
N GLN A 90 2.34 0.93 7.93
CA GLN A 90 2.34 0.45 6.53
C GLN A 90 1.42 -0.77 6.34
N PHE A 91 0.36 -0.92 7.13
CA PHE A 91 -0.56 -2.06 7.04
C PHE A 91 -1.16 -2.21 5.62
N GLY A 92 -1.69 -1.13 5.06
CA GLY A 92 -2.26 -1.15 3.71
C GLY A 92 -1.22 -1.37 2.62
N CYS A 93 -0.02 -0.79 2.77
CA CYS A 93 1.11 -1.07 1.89
C CYS A 93 1.41 -2.58 1.85
N LEU A 94 1.47 -3.24 3.01
CA LEU A 94 1.70 -4.69 3.08
C LEU A 94 0.54 -5.48 2.48
N LEU A 95 -0.70 -5.00 2.63
CA LEU A 95 -1.89 -5.63 2.04
C LEU A 95 -1.81 -5.66 0.51
N LEU A 96 -1.25 -4.62 -0.10
CA LEU A 96 -1.01 -4.59 -1.54
C LEU A 96 0.28 -5.32 -1.95
N LEU A 97 1.36 -5.20 -1.18
CA LEU A 97 2.67 -5.75 -1.55
C LEU A 97 2.76 -7.27 -1.45
N VAL A 98 2.14 -7.90 -0.47
CA VAL A 98 2.26 -9.36 -0.26
C VAL A 98 1.80 -10.17 -1.49
N PRO A 99 0.60 -9.96 -2.07
CA PRO A 99 0.21 -10.69 -3.29
C PRO A 99 1.09 -10.33 -4.49
N LEU A 100 1.54 -9.08 -4.61
CA LEU A 100 2.47 -8.65 -5.68
C LEU A 100 3.83 -9.37 -5.58
N VAL A 101 4.39 -9.48 -4.37
CA VAL A 101 5.62 -10.24 -4.10
C VAL A 101 5.44 -11.69 -4.46
N ARG A 102 4.32 -12.30 -4.07
CA ARG A 102 4.00 -13.69 -4.39
C ARG A 102 3.97 -13.93 -5.90
N ALA A 103 3.31 -13.04 -6.65
CA ALA A 103 3.23 -13.10 -8.11
C ALA A 103 4.61 -12.91 -8.78
N ALA A 104 5.40 -11.95 -8.31
CA ALA A 104 6.76 -11.71 -8.81
C ALA A 104 7.69 -12.91 -8.60
N SER A 105 7.59 -13.59 -7.47
CA SER A 105 8.38 -14.79 -7.17
C SER A 105 8.08 -16.01 -8.05
N THR A 106 6.98 -15.98 -8.81
CA THR A 106 6.62 -17.01 -9.79
C THR A 106 6.64 -16.50 -11.23
N ASP A 107 7.33 -15.39 -11.50
CA ASP A 107 7.40 -14.73 -12.81
C ASP A 107 6.00 -14.37 -13.40
N ALA A 108 5.03 -14.10 -12.52
CA ALA A 108 3.64 -13.84 -12.84
C ALA A 108 3.20 -12.40 -12.48
N LEU A 109 4.14 -11.45 -12.41
CA LEU A 109 3.84 -10.05 -12.10
C LEU A 109 3.17 -9.32 -13.28
N SER A 110 1.89 -9.61 -13.49
CA SER A 110 0.96 -8.93 -14.38
C SER A 110 -0.40 -8.81 -13.68
N PRO A 111 -1.33 -7.97 -14.17
CA PRO A 111 -2.68 -7.92 -13.63
C PRO A 111 -3.32 -9.30 -13.51
N GLU A 112 -3.25 -10.12 -14.56
CA GLU A 112 -3.84 -11.46 -14.58
C GLU A 112 -3.15 -12.44 -13.63
N GLY A 113 -1.82 -12.36 -13.50
CA GLY A 113 -1.08 -13.23 -12.62
C GLY A 113 -1.31 -12.88 -11.14
N VAL A 114 -1.44 -11.59 -10.82
CA VAL A 114 -1.79 -11.14 -9.47
C VAL A 114 -3.25 -11.48 -9.14
N SER A 115 -4.18 -11.32 -10.09
CA SER A 115 -5.57 -11.79 -9.94
C SER A 115 -5.63 -13.28 -9.59
N GLN A 116 -4.85 -14.13 -10.27
CA GLN A 116 -4.77 -15.55 -9.93
C GLN A 116 -4.26 -15.81 -8.50
N VAL A 117 -3.30 -15.01 -8.01
CA VAL A 117 -2.80 -15.12 -6.64
C VAL A 117 -3.90 -14.77 -5.64
N VAL A 118 -4.55 -13.61 -5.80
CA VAL A 118 -5.56 -13.15 -4.85
C VAL A 118 -6.82 -14.00 -4.88
N GLU A 119 -7.31 -14.41 -6.05
CA GLU A 119 -8.49 -15.29 -6.21
C GLU A 119 -8.22 -16.71 -5.66
N SER A 120 -6.96 -17.13 -5.56
CA SER A 120 -6.58 -18.41 -4.98
C SER A 120 -6.48 -18.41 -3.45
N THR A 121 -6.66 -17.25 -2.81
CA THR A 121 -6.65 -17.16 -1.36
C THR A 121 -7.78 -17.98 -0.74
N THR A 122 -7.56 -18.40 0.50
CA THR A 122 -8.42 -19.34 1.20
C THR A 122 -9.12 -18.68 2.40
N ILE A 123 -9.99 -19.44 3.05
CA ILE A 123 -10.58 -19.03 4.33
C ILE A 123 -9.49 -18.88 5.41
N ASP A 124 -8.45 -19.73 5.40
CA ASP A 124 -7.37 -19.60 6.38
C ASP A 124 -6.52 -18.35 6.14
N ASP A 125 -6.38 -17.90 4.87
CA ASP A 125 -5.81 -16.59 4.55
C ASP A 125 -6.67 -15.45 5.10
N ALA A 126 -8.00 -15.55 5.00
CA ALA A 126 -8.91 -14.58 5.59
C ALA A 126 -8.76 -14.53 7.12
N VAL A 127 -8.68 -15.68 7.79
CA VAL A 127 -8.49 -15.73 9.24
C VAL A 127 -7.16 -15.08 9.63
N ALA A 128 -6.08 -15.34 8.89
CA ALA A 128 -4.77 -14.71 9.15
C ALA A 128 -4.80 -13.19 8.92
N PHE A 129 -5.48 -12.73 7.86
CA PHE A 129 -5.73 -11.31 7.62
C PHE A 129 -6.46 -10.65 8.80
N TYR A 130 -7.50 -11.27 9.35
CA TYR A 130 -8.20 -10.75 10.53
C TYR A 130 -7.27 -10.72 11.77
N ARG A 131 -6.45 -11.75 11.99
CA ARG A 131 -5.46 -11.74 13.08
C ARG A 131 -4.48 -10.58 13.00
N ALA A 132 -4.14 -10.12 11.79
CA ALA A 132 -3.23 -8.99 11.61
C ALA A 132 -3.75 -7.70 12.27
N PHE A 133 -5.07 -7.51 12.39
CA PHE A 133 -5.68 -6.38 13.11
C PHE A 133 -5.44 -6.42 14.62
N GLU A 134 -5.03 -7.55 15.19
CA GLU A 134 -4.67 -7.64 16.62
C GLU A 134 -3.28 -7.03 16.90
N HIS A 135 -2.47 -6.78 15.87
CA HIS A 135 -1.12 -6.25 16.02
C HIS A 135 -1.07 -4.71 15.97
N VAL A 136 -2.03 -4.08 15.30
CA VAL A 136 -2.05 -2.62 15.09
C VAL A 136 -3.48 -2.11 15.03
N GLU A 137 -3.69 -0.88 15.49
CA GLU A 137 -4.94 -0.16 15.28
C GLU A 137 -5.03 0.29 13.81
N VAL A 138 -6.08 -0.16 13.11
CA VAL A 138 -6.36 0.23 11.72
C VAL A 138 -7.67 0.99 11.70
N ALA A 139 -7.65 2.20 11.16
CA ALA A 139 -8.87 2.96 10.92
C ALA A 139 -9.68 2.26 9.81
N VAL A 140 -10.84 1.74 10.19
CA VAL A 140 -11.78 1.06 9.29
C VAL A 140 -13.16 1.66 9.49
N GLY A 141 -13.94 1.72 8.41
CA GLY A 141 -15.35 2.09 8.49
C GLY A 141 -16.14 1.07 9.30
N ASP A 142 -17.32 1.47 9.77
CA ASP A 142 -18.22 0.52 10.44
C ASP A 142 -18.72 -0.55 9.47
N PRO A 143 -18.82 -1.82 9.91
CA PRO A 143 -19.38 -2.87 9.08
C PRO A 143 -20.85 -2.57 8.76
N PRO A 144 -21.38 -3.10 7.64
CA PRO A 144 -22.81 -3.09 7.39
C PRO A 144 -23.58 -3.70 8.57
N PRO A 145 -24.80 -3.23 8.91
CA PRO A 145 -25.55 -3.67 10.09
C PRO A 145 -25.81 -5.18 10.17
N ASP A 146 -25.84 -5.88 9.03
CA ASP A 146 -26.08 -7.32 8.94
C ASP A 146 -24.76 -8.15 8.86
N ALA A 147 -23.62 -7.49 9.04
CA ALA A 147 -22.28 -8.06 8.89
C ALA A 147 -21.38 -7.83 10.12
N ASP A 148 -21.93 -7.49 11.29
CA ASP A 148 -21.18 -7.30 12.55
C ASP A 148 -20.23 -8.47 12.88
N GLU A 149 -20.62 -9.70 12.53
CA GLU A 149 -19.79 -10.88 12.78
C GLU A 149 -18.50 -10.91 11.93
N LEU A 150 -18.47 -10.15 10.84
CA LEU A 150 -17.36 -9.95 9.89
C LEU A 150 -16.64 -8.61 10.12
N ASP A 151 -16.88 -7.94 11.24
CA ASP A 151 -16.08 -6.78 11.61
C ASP A 151 -14.62 -7.21 11.82
N VAL A 152 -13.71 -6.66 11.02
CA VAL A 152 -12.27 -6.95 11.07
C VAL A 152 -11.66 -6.68 12.44
N ARG A 153 -12.26 -5.76 13.22
CA ARG A 153 -11.86 -5.45 14.61
C ARG A 153 -12.06 -6.62 15.58
N ARG A 154 -12.79 -7.65 15.17
CA ARG A 154 -12.96 -8.89 15.96
C ARG A 154 -11.74 -9.82 15.90
N GLY A 155 -10.81 -9.57 14.97
CA GLY A 155 -9.60 -10.37 14.84
C GLY A 155 -9.89 -11.88 14.75
N SER A 156 -9.18 -12.68 15.55
CA SER A 156 -9.36 -14.13 15.65
C SER A 156 -10.78 -14.58 15.97
N GLU A 157 -11.60 -13.74 16.62
CA GLU A 157 -12.98 -14.09 16.97
C GLU A 157 -13.91 -14.20 15.75
N ALA A 158 -13.53 -13.59 14.61
CA ALA A 158 -14.26 -13.72 13.35
C ALA A 158 -14.07 -15.10 12.68
N ALA A 159 -13.09 -15.90 13.12
CA ALA A 159 -12.69 -17.13 12.43
C ALA A 159 -13.81 -18.18 12.29
N ALA A 160 -14.71 -18.26 13.27
CA ALA A 160 -15.86 -19.15 13.19
C ALA A 160 -16.86 -18.68 12.12
N ALA A 161 -17.16 -17.38 12.08
CA ALA A 161 -18.08 -16.79 11.12
C ALA A 161 -17.53 -16.88 9.68
N LEU A 162 -16.24 -16.61 9.48
CA LEU A 162 -15.57 -16.74 8.19
C LEU A 162 -15.67 -18.18 7.64
N ARG A 163 -15.44 -19.19 8.50
CA ARG A 163 -15.55 -20.61 8.12
C ARG A 163 -16.98 -21.05 7.87
N GLU A 164 -17.93 -20.60 8.69
CA GLU A 164 -19.35 -20.93 8.52
C GLU A 164 -19.91 -20.35 7.21
N ARG A 165 -19.46 -19.15 6.82
CA ARG A 165 -19.87 -18.47 5.59
C ARG A 165 -18.99 -18.81 4.38
N GLU A 166 -17.97 -19.65 4.58
CA GLU A 166 -17.01 -20.06 3.54
C GLU A 166 -16.30 -18.89 2.82
N LEU A 167 -16.01 -17.80 3.55
CA LEU A 167 -15.44 -16.58 2.97
C LEU A 167 -13.90 -16.64 2.92
N THR A 168 -13.35 -16.57 1.71
CA THR A 168 -11.93 -16.42 1.44
C THR A 168 -11.47 -14.97 1.62
N LEU A 169 -10.15 -14.73 1.62
CA LEU A 169 -9.64 -13.36 1.72
C LEU A 169 -10.07 -12.52 0.51
N TYR A 170 -10.12 -13.11 -0.69
CA TYR A 170 -10.66 -12.46 -1.88
C TYR A 170 -12.13 -12.04 -1.70
N ASP A 171 -12.99 -12.92 -1.17
CA ASP A 171 -14.39 -12.59 -0.93
C ASP A 171 -14.54 -11.40 0.04
N ILE A 172 -13.67 -11.31 1.06
CA ILE A 172 -13.64 -10.17 1.99
C ILE A 172 -13.24 -8.87 1.29
N MET A 173 -12.28 -8.93 0.36
CA MET A 173 -11.91 -7.77 -0.45
C MET A 173 -13.04 -7.37 -1.41
N GLU A 174 -13.74 -8.31 -2.04
CA GLU A 174 -14.92 -8.02 -2.88
C GLU A 174 -16.02 -7.28 -2.11
N LEU A 175 -16.32 -7.72 -0.89
CA LEU A 175 -17.30 -7.03 -0.04
C LEU A 175 -16.89 -5.59 0.31
N SER A 176 -15.58 -5.36 0.45
CA SER A 176 -15.03 -4.05 0.83
C SER A 176 -14.82 -3.12 -0.38
N ALA A 177 -14.66 -3.68 -1.57
CA ALA A 177 -14.39 -2.94 -2.81
C ALA A 177 -15.64 -2.26 -3.40
N ASP A 178 -16.85 -2.72 -3.08
CA ASP A 178 -18.12 -2.10 -3.51
C ASP A 178 -19.17 -2.16 -2.39
N PRO A 179 -18.96 -1.40 -1.29
CA PRO A 179 -19.88 -1.43 -0.17
C PRO A 179 -21.22 -0.76 -0.55
N PRO A 180 -22.35 -1.24 0.01
CA PRO A 180 -23.67 -0.69 -0.31
C PRO A 180 -23.83 0.78 0.07
N ASP A 181 -23.09 1.24 1.09
CA ASP A 181 -23.05 2.61 1.58
C ASP A 181 -21.58 3.05 1.75
N GLY A 182 -21.30 4.35 1.55
CA GLY A 182 -19.96 4.93 1.74
C GLY A 182 -19.15 5.07 0.45
N ILE A 183 -17.83 4.95 0.59
CA ILE A 183 -16.88 4.93 -0.54
C ILE A 183 -16.22 3.56 -0.59
N ALA A 184 -16.01 3.06 -1.81
CA ALA A 184 -15.24 1.86 -2.05
C ALA A 184 -13.84 1.94 -1.41
N ASP A 185 -13.42 0.86 -0.74
CA ASP A 185 -12.06 0.78 -0.20
C ASP A 185 -11.04 0.69 -1.35
N GLY A 186 -10.09 1.63 -1.37
CA GLY A 186 -9.12 1.73 -2.45
C GLY A 186 -8.17 0.54 -2.51
N ASN A 187 -7.79 -0.04 -1.38
CA ASN A 187 -6.91 -1.21 -1.33
C ASN A 187 -7.67 -2.47 -1.77
N ALA A 188 -8.89 -2.66 -1.29
CA ALA A 188 -9.75 -3.76 -1.68
C ALA A 188 -10.11 -3.71 -3.18
N ARG A 189 -10.29 -2.51 -3.73
CA ARG A 189 -10.48 -2.33 -5.17
C ARG A 189 -9.30 -2.82 -5.98
N GLU A 190 -8.06 -2.49 -5.61
CA GLU A 190 -6.87 -3.00 -6.31
C GLU A 190 -6.87 -4.54 -6.35
N TRP A 191 -7.28 -5.19 -5.25
CA TRP A 191 -7.39 -6.65 -5.18
C TRP A 191 -8.36 -7.23 -6.22
N VAL A 192 -9.52 -6.59 -6.43
CA VAL A 192 -10.57 -7.13 -7.31
C VAL A 192 -10.47 -6.64 -8.76
N THR A 193 -9.63 -5.62 -9.02
CA THR A 193 -9.37 -5.09 -10.36
C THR A 193 -7.96 -5.38 -10.86
N GLY A 194 -7.28 -6.40 -10.32
CA GLY A 194 -5.96 -6.83 -10.82
C GLY A 194 -4.86 -5.77 -10.68
N PHE A 195 -4.97 -4.89 -9.69
CA PHE A 195 -3.98 -3.84 -9.38
C PHE A 195 -3.72 -2.87 -10.54
N GLU A 196 -4.71 -2.67 -11.42
CA GLU A 196 -4.60 -1.82 -12.63
C GLU A 196 -4.00 -0.44 -12.31
N ARG A 197 -4.45 0.22 -11.23
CA ARG A 197 -3.99 1.57 -10.89
C ARG A 197 -2.54 1.57 -10.42
N ALA A 198 -2.12 0.58 -9.63
CA ALA A 198 -0.73 0.42 -9.25
C ALA A 198 0.18 0.11 -10.45
N PHE A 199 -0.29 -0.70 -11.41
CA PHE A 199 0.45 -0.98 -12.66
C PHE A 199 0.59 0.26 -13.54
N ASP A 200 -0.49 1.02 -13.75
CA ASP A 200 -0.46 2.28 -14.52
C ASP A 200 0.49 3.30 -13.87
N ALA A 201 0.43 3.44 -12.54
CA ALA A 201 1.33 4.30 -11.78
C ALA A 201 2.79 3.84 -11.86
N ALA A 202 3.04 2.53 -11.90
CA ALA A 202 4.39 1.99 -12.08
C ALA A 202 4.96 2.30 -13.48
N ASP A 203 4.12 2.25 -14.51
CA ASP A 203 4.53 2.61 -15.88
C ASP A 203 4.78 4.12 -16.00
N ALA A 204 3.95 4.95 -15.37
CA ALA A 204 4.17 6.38 -15.26
C ALA A 204 5.48 6.69 -14.50
N LEU A 205 5.72 6.01 -13.37
CA LEU A 205 6.97 6.09 -12.63
C LEU A 205 8.12 5.80 -13.59
N LEU A 206 8.19 4.63 -14.23
CA LEU A 206 9.27 4.20 -15.13
C LEU A 206 9.54 5.18 -16.28
N GLY A 207 8.48 5.75 -16.86
CA GLY A 207 8.57 6.71 -17.96
C GLY A 207 9.04 8.11 -17.53
N ALA A 208 8.91 8.46 -16.25
CA ALA A 208 9.32 9.75 -15.74
C ALA A 208 10.85 9.87 -15.54
N GLU A 209 11.36 11.07 -15.76
CA GLU A 209 12.76 11.43 -15.52
C GLU A 209 12.94 12.11 -14.15
N GLY A 210 14.20 12.23 -13.72
CA GLY A 210 14.57 12.92 -12.49
C GLY A 210 14.76 11.97 -11.29
N PRO A 211 15.05 12.55 -10.11
CA PRO A 211 15.26 11.78 -8.88
C PRO A 211 14.05 10.92 -8.54
N ILE A 212 14.29 9.70 -8.09
CA ILE A 212 13.22 8.75 -7.78
C ILE A 212 12.23 9.29 -6.74
N LEU A 213 12.71 10.06 -5.77
CA LEU A 213 11.87 10.58 -4.68
C LEU A 213 10.94 11.70 -5.16
N ASP A 214 11.38 12.50 -6.13
CA ASP A 214 10.54 13.49 -6.80
C ASP A 214 9.51 12.81 -7.71
N ARG A 215 9.88 11.68 -8.34
CA ARG A 215 8.94 10.86 -9.12
C ARG A 215 7.90 10.22 -8.20
N THR A 216 8.31 9.69 -7.05
CA THR A 216 7.40 9.16 -6.02
C THR A 216 6.42 10.23 -5.53
N ALA A 217 6.89 11.45 -5.26
CA ALA A 217 6.03 12.56 -4.84
C ALA A 217 4.97 12.90 -5.91
N ARG A 218 5.36 12.96 -7.19
CA ARG A 218 4.42 13.19 -8.30
C ARG A 218 3.41 12.04 -8.42
N THR A 219 3.87 10.80 -8.34
CA THR A 219 2.97 9.63 -8.37
C THR A 219 1.95 9.64 -7.23
N PHE A 220 2.35 10.03 -6.02
CA PHE A 220 1.42 10.20 -4.90
C PHE A 220 0.35 11.26 -5.22
N LEU A 221 0.75 12.42 -5.76
CA LEU A 221 -0.18 13.48 -6.17
C LEU A 221 -1.14 13.01 -7.26
N ASP A 222 -0.64 12.36 -8.31
CA ASP A 222 -1.44 11.87 -9.44
C ASP A 222 -2.47 10.84 -8.98
N LEU A 223 -2.06 9.92 -8.09
CA LEU A 223 -2.97 8.98 -7.47
C LEU A 223 -4.04 9.71 -6.66
N LEU A 224 -3.67 10.64 -5.77
CA LEU A 224 -4.62 11.39 -4.95
C LEU A 224 -5.60 12.21 -5.80
N ALA A 225 -5.12 12.81 -6.89
CA ALA A 225 -5.91 13.58 -7.84
C ALA A 225 -6.91 12.70 -8.63
N GLY A 226 -6.55 11.43 -8.90
CA GLY A 226 -7.39 10.51 -9.64
C GLY A 226 -8.54 9.90 -8.84
N GLN A 227 -8.42 9.82 -7.51
CA GLN A 227 -9.45 9.20 -6.66
C GLN A 227 -9.42 9.71 -5.21
N PRO A 228 -10.58 10.01 -4.60
CA PRO A 228 -10.68 10.30 -3.18
C PRO A 228 -10.12 9.17 -2.31
N ASP A 229 -9.31 9.55 -1.31
CA ASP A 229 -8.65 8.62 -0.42
C ASP A 229 -9.63 8.02 0.61
N THR A 230 -9.62 6.69 0.75
CA THR A 230 -10.53 5.97 1.65
C THR A 230 -10.24 6.27 3.12
N LEU A 231 -8.97 6.38 3.53
CA LEU A 231 -8.63 6.70 4.92
C LEU A 231 -9.15 8.09 5.30
N VAL A 232 -8.95 9.08 4.43
CA VAL A 232 -9.51 10.43 4.62
C VAL A 232 -11.04 10.38 4.70
N ALA A 233 -11.69 9.55 3.88
CA ALA A 233 -13.13 9.41 3.90
C ALA A 233 -13.66 8.75 5.19
N VAL A 234 -12.93 7.76 5.73
CA VAL A 234 -13.25 7.10 7.00
C VAL A 234 -13.12 8.08 8.17
N GLU A 235 -12.04 8.87 8.20
CA GLU A 235 -11.76 9.77 9.34
C GLU A 235 -12.50 11.11 9.26
N HIS A 236 -12.74 11.64 8.05
CA HIS A 236 -13.25 12.99 7.83
C HIS A 236 -14.49 13.07 6.92
N GLY A 237 -14.98 11.94 6.43
CA GLY A 237 -16.15 11.86 5.56
C GLY A 237 -15.83 12.04 4.07
N VAL A 238 -16.73 11.51 3.23
CA VAL A 238 -16.57 11.45 1.77
C VAL A 238 -16.41 12.83 1.11
N ASP A 239 -17.12 13.85 1.59
CA ASP A 239 -17.03 15.20 1.01
C ASP A 239 -15.66 15.84 1.28
N THR A 240 -15.05 15.56 2.42
CA THR A 240 -13.68 15.98 2.72
C THR A 240 -12.69 15.26 1.83
N ALA A 241 -12.82 13.94 1.67
CA ALA A 241 -11.96 13.16 0.78
C ALA A 241 -12.03 13.64 -0.68
N ARG A 242 -13.21 14.03 -1.16
CA ARG A 242 -13.38 14.66 -2.49
C ARG A 242 -12.68 16.01 -2.57
N THR A 243 -12.84 16.86 -1.55
CA THR A 243 -12.17 18.16 -1.49
C THR A 243 -10.64 18.00 -1.50
N VAL A 244 -10.12 17.03 -0.76
CA VAL A 244 -8.69 16.67 -0.75
C VAL A 244 -8.19 16.27 -2.13
N SER A 245 -8.95 15.42 -2.85
CA SER A 245 -8.63 15.00 -4.23
C SER A 245 -8.70 16.18 -5.21
N ASP A 246 -9.71 17.05 -5.12
CA ASP A 246 -9.82 18.26 -5.96
C ASP A 246 -8.63 19.21 -5.75
N ARG A 247 -8.18 19.39 -4.51
CA ARG A 247 -6.97 20.18 -4.20
C ARG A 247 -5.71 19.54 -4.79
N ALA A 248 -5.61 18.21 -4.77
CA ALA A 248 -4.51 17.50 -5.44
C ALA A 248 -4.54 17.70 -6.95
N VAL A 249 -5.71 17.71 -7.60
CA VAL A 249 -5.84 18.03 -9.06
C VAL A 249 -5.28 19.43 -9.39
N GLU A 250 -5.62 20.44 -8.58
CA GLU A 250 -5.11 21.81 -8.75
C GLU A 250 -3.58 21.84 -8.67
N VAL A 251 -3.02 21.21 -7.63
CA VAL A 251 -1.58 21.18 -7.38
C VAL A 251 -0.83 20.35 -8.43
N THR A 252 -1.32 19.18 -8.82
CA THR A 252 -0.74 18.38 -9.90
C THR A 252 -0.66 19.18 -11.19
N SER A 253 -1.72 19.90 -11.54
CA SER A 253 -1.75 20.75 -12.76
C SER A 253 -0.67 21.85 -12.72
N GLU A 254 -0.41 22.43 -11.55
CA GLU A 254 0.62 23.44 -11.37
C GLU A 254 2.05 22.83 -11.40
N VAL A 255 2.24 21.69 -10.73
CA VAL A 255 3.49 20.93 -10.73
C VAL A 255 3.86 20.51 -12.15
N ASP A 256 2.91 20.01 -12.94
CA ASP A 256 3.15 19.59 -14.33
C ASP A 256 3.51 20.78 -15.24
N ALA A 257 2.88 21.93 -15.01
CA ALA A 257 3.15 23.13 -15.80
C ALA A 257 4.54 23.73 -15.51
N THR A 258 5.06 23.56 -14.30
CA THR A 258 6.27 24.26 -13.82
C THR A 258 7.47 23.33 -13.58
N GLY A 259 7.23 22.05 -13.33
CA GLY A 259 8.20 21.08 -12.82
C GLY A 259 8.56 21.25 -11.34
N ASP A 260 8.02 22.28 -10.67
CA ASP A 260 8.34 22.66 -9.28
C ASP A 260 7.39 21.96 -8.29
N LEU A 261 7.94 21.35 -7.25
CA LEU A 261 7.19 20.66 -6.19
C LEU A 261 6.82 21.57 -5.02
N SER A 262 7.22 22.85 -5.03
CA SER A 262 6.88 23.83 -3.98
C SER A 262 5.36 23.98 -3.71
N PRO A 263 4.47 23.92 -4.73
CA PRO A 263 3.03 23.90 -4.48
C PRO A 263 2.58 22.67 -3.68
N ALA A 264 3.18 21.50 -3.94
CA ALA A 264 2.91 20.28 -3.21
C ALA A 264 3.47 20.29 -1.78
N GLU A 265 4.60 20.96 -1.54
CA GLU A 265 5.11 21.20 -0.18
C GLU A 265 4.11 22.05 0.62
N SER A 266 3.53 23.08 0.01
CA SER A 266 2.51 23.93 0.65
C SER A 266 1.23 23.15 0.96
N LEU A 267 0.78 22.30 0.01
CA LEU A 267 -0.37 21.43 0.23
C LEU A 267 -0.11 20.41 1.34
N ALA A 268 1.12 19.92 1.46
CA ALA A 268 1.49 18.98 2.50
C ALA A 268 1.41 19.58 3.91
N GLU A 269 1.84 20.83 4.08
CA GLU A 269 1.64 21.55 5.35
C GLU A 269 0.16 21.81 5.66
N GLU A 270 -0.63 22.18 4.65
CA GLU A 270 -2.07 22.39 4.79
C GLU A 270 -2.77 21.12 5.28
N PHE A 271 -2.50 19.99 4.66
CA PHE A 271 -3.15 18.72 5.00
C PHE A 271 -2.69 18.18 6.36
N VAL A 272 -1.40 18.29 6.70
CA VAL A 272 -0.93 17.94 8.05
C VAL A 272 -1.62 18.83 9.11
N ALA A 273 -1.73 20.14 8.87
CA ALA A 273 -2.41 21.05 9.80
C ALA A 273 -3.93 20.76 9.92
N ALA A 274 -4.56 20.26 8.86
CA ALA A 274 -5.96 19.87 8.85
C ALA A 274 -6.19 18.43 9.39
N GLY A 275 -5.13 17.66 9.59
CA GLY A 275 -5.19 16.25 9.98
C GLY A 275 -5.58 15.31 8.85
N TYR A 276 -5.59 15.75 7.59
CA TYR A 276 -5.96 14.92 6.45
C TYR A 276 -4.78 14.03 6.06
N ASN A 277 -4.90 12.72 6.26
CA ASN A 277 -3.86 11.75 5.92
C ASN A 277 -4.30 10.82 4.77
N PRO A 278 -3.83 11.05 3.53
CA PRO A 278 -4.11 10.14 2.40
C PRO A 278 -3.27 8.85 2.46
N GLY A 279 -3.61 7.98 3.40
CA GLY A 279 -2.91 6.72 3.66
C GLY A 279 -3.12 5.67 2.56
N THR A 280 -4.35 5.53 2.06
CA THR A 280 -4.66 4.58 0.97
C THR A 280 -3.92 4.93 -0.32
N THR A 281 -3.68 6.23 -0.55
CA THR A 281 -2.87 6.73 -1.66
C THR A 281 -1.39 6.37 -1.50
N ALA A 282 -0.85 6.46 -0.28
CA ALA A 282 0.50 5.98 0.02
C ALA A 282 0.63 4.47 -0.22
N ASP A 283 -0.36 3.68 0.17
CA ASP A 283 -0.38 2.23 -0.06
C ASP A 283 -0.24 1.89 -1.55
N CYS A 284 -1.06 2.53 -2.40
CA CYS A 284 -0.99 2.36 -3.85
C CYS A 284 0.34 2.87 -4.44
N THR A 285 0.91 3.93 -3.87
CA THR A 285 2.25 4.44 -4.25
C THR A 285 3.35 3.41 -3.94
N ALA A 286 3.29 2.72 -2.80
CA ALA A 286 4.22 1.63 -2.46
C ALA A 286 4.10 0.46 -3.44
N ALA A 287 2.85 0.07 -3.79
CA ALA A 287 2.59 -0.98 -4.77
C ALA A 287 3.18 -0.63 -6.15
N ALA A 288 2.97 0.60 -6.62
CA ALA A 288 3.52 1.11 -7.88
C ALA A 288 5.05 1.11 -7.88
N LEU A 289 5.68 1.53 -6.78
CA LEU A 289 7.14 1.50 -6.61
C LEU A 289 7.68 0.07 -6.68
N PHE A 290 7.03 -0.89 -6.03
CA PHE A 290 7.43 -2.29 -6.09
C PHE A 290 7.39 -2.83 -7.52
N ILE A 291 6.27 -2.62 -8.22
CA ILE A 291 6.10 -3.06 -9.61
C ILE A 291 7.19 -2.43 -10.50
N ALA A 292 7.45 -1.13 -10.33
CA ALA A 292 8.48 -0.43 -11.09
C ALA A 292 9.89 -0.99 -10.80
N LEU A 293 10.21 -1.32 -9.53
CA LEU A 293 11.49 -1.93 -9.14
C LEU A 293 11.68 -3.31 -9.76
N GLU A 294 10.65 -4.16 -9.77
CA GLU A 294 10.67 -5.46 -10.46
C GLU A 294 10.86 -5.30 -11.98
N ARG A 295 10.31 -4.22 -12.55
CA ARG A 295 10.47 -3.85 -13.97
C ARG A 295 11.76 -3.09 -14.29
N GLY A 296 12.67 -2.95 -13.33
CA GLY A 296 14.02 -2.41 -13.56
C GLY A 296 14.21 -0.93 -13.22
N LEU A 297 13.32 -0.33 -12.42
CA LEU A 297 13.55 1.00 -11.87
C LEU A 297 14.87 1.03 -11.08
N SER A 298 15.74 1.96 -11.46
CA SER A 298 17.04 2.17 -10.82
C SER A 298 16.97 3.21 -9.70
N VAL A 299 17.73 2.98 -8.63
CA VAL A 299 17.84 3.81 -7.43
C VAL A 299 19.30 4.20 -7.23
#